data_AF-A0A351MTD4-F1
#
_entry.id   AF-A0A351MTD4-F1
#
_cell.length_a   1.000
_cell.length_b   1.000
_cell.length_c   1.000
_cell.angle_alpha   90.00
_cell.angle_beta   90.00
_cell.angle_gamma   90.00
#
_symmetry.space_group_name_H-M   'P 1'
#
loop_
_entity.id
_entity.type
_entity.pdbx_description
1 polymer ?
#
loop_
_entity_poly.entity_id
_entity_poly.type
_entity_poly.pdbx_seq_one_letter_code
_entity_poly.pdbx_strand_id
1 'polypeptide(L)'
;MRVSLFIPCFVDQLTPRVGLASAQVLKRLGHDVEFRDAQTCCGQPSFNSGHWDVARTAALRALDIFKGAEVVVGPSASCVAMMKKFYPEILAGHP
;
A
#
# COMPACT_ATOMS: atom_id res chain seq x y z
N MET A 1 -5.11 -17.92 3.45
CA MET A 1 -3.97 -17.10 2.98
C MET A 1 -3.60 -16.11 4.05
N ARG A 2 -2.33 -15.71 4.06
CA ARG A 2 -1.80 -14.64 4.90
C ARG A 2 -1.88 -13.32 4.13
N VAL A 3 -2.66 -12.38 4.64
CA VAL A 3 -2.91 -11.08 4.04
C VAL A 3 -2.08 -10.02 4.76
N SER A 4 -1.16 -9.38 4.03
CA SER A 4 -0.48 -8.17 4.48
C SER A 4 -1.39 -6.97 4.19
N LEU A 5 -2.05 -6.45 5.21
CA LEU A 5 -2.97 -5.33 5.09
C LEU A 5 -2.21 -4.01 4.92
N PHE A 6 -2.28 -3.44 3.73
CA PHE A 6 -1.82 -2.09 3.45
C PHE A 6 -2.85 -1.06 3.92
N ILE A 7 -2.46 -0.15 4.82
CA ILE A 7 -3.29 0.95 5.28
C ILE A 7 -2.85 2.24 4.58
N PRO A 8 -3.66 2.80 3.66
CA PRO A 8 -3.37 4.08 3.04
C PRO A 8 -3.19 5.19 4.08
N CYS A 9 -2.26 6.10 3.83
CA CYS A 9 -1.95 7.21 4.75
C CYS A 9 -3.20 8.05 5.11
N PHE A 10 -4.08 8.33 4.16
CA PHE A 10 -5.32 9.06 4.44
C PHE A 10 -6.34 8.24 5.25
N VAL A 11 -6.33 6.91 5.10
CA VAL A 11 -7.17 6.03 5.92
C VAL A 11 -6.69 6.09 7.36
N ASP A 12 -5.39 5.93 7.58
CA ASP A 12 -4.78 6.01 8.90
C ASP A 12 -5.07 7.36 9.60
N GLN A 13 -4.84 8.47 8.88
CA GLN A 13 -4.89 9.81 9.49
C GLN A 13 -6.30 10.40 9.58
N LEU A 14 -7.21 10.08 8.66
CA LEU A 14 -8.51 10.74 8.55
C LEU A 14 -9.69 9.81 8.87
N THR A 15 -9.56 8.52 8.58
CA THR A 15 -10.69 7.56 8.66
C THR A 15 -10.26 6.19 9.22
N PRO A 16 -9.59 6.12 10.38
CA PRO A 16 -8.94 4.89 10.86
C PRO A 16 -9.91 3.71 11.05
N ARG A 17 -11.21 4.00 11.29
CA ARG A 17 -12.27 2.98 11.35
C ARG A 17 -12.36 2.13 10.08
N VAL A 18 -12.03 2.66 8.91
CA VAL A 18 -12.02 1.92 7.63
C VAL A 18 -10.93 0.84 7.63
N GLY A 19 -9.74 1.16 8.15
CA GLY A 19 -8.66 0.18 8.29
C GLY A 19 -9.04 -0.96 9.25
N LEU A 20 -9.60 -0.62 10.41
CA LEU A 20 -10.09 -1.59 11.38
C LEU A 20 -11.21 -2.48 10.82
N ALA A 21 -12.17 -1.89 10.11
CA ALA A 21 -13.27 -2.62 9.48
C ALA A 21 -12.75 -3.58 8.39
N SER A 22 -11.77 -3.15 7.60
CA SER A 22 -11.15 -3.97 6.56
C SER A 22 -10.45 -5.20 7.17
N ALA A 23 -9.68 -5.00 8.25
CA ALA A 23 -9.06 -6.10 8.99
C ALA A 23 -10.12 -7.07 9.56
N GLN A 24 -11.20 -6.54 10.13
CA GLN A 24 -12.29 -7.37 10.67
C GLN A 24 -12.99 -8.22 9.60
N VAL A 25 -13.28 -7.65 8.43
CA VAL A 25 -13.90 -8.39 7.32
C VAL A 25 -12.99 -9.53 6.87
N LEU A 26 -11.71 -9.25 6.62
CA LEU A 26 -10.75 -10.27 6.18
C LEU A 26 -10.58 -11.40 7.22
N LYS A 27 -10.51 -11.06 8.52
CA LYS A 27 -10.45 -12.05 9.60
C LYS A 27 -11.71 -12.91 9.66
N ARG A 28 -12.91 -12.31 9.50
CA ARG A 28 -14.19 -13.05 9.47
C ARG A 28 -14.31 -14.00 8.28
N LEU A 29 -13.64 -13.69 7.16
CA LEU A 29 -13.54 -14.57 5.99
C LEU A 29 -12.52 -15.72 6.17
N GLY A 30 -11.89 -15.83 7.34
CA GLY A 30 -10.95 -16.92 7.66
C GLY A 30 -9.52 -16.68 7.15
N HIS A 31 -9.14 -15.43 6.85
CA HIS A 31 -7.77 -15.09 6.50
C HIS A 31 -6.94 -14.75 7.74
N ASP A 32 -5.65 -15.10 7.71
CA ASP A 32 -4.66 -14.58 8.65
C ASP A 32 -4.25 -13.18 8.20
N VAL A 33 -4.43 -12.17 9.04
CA VAL A 33 -4.25 -10.76 8.67
C VAL A 33 -3.16 -10.14 9.51
N GLU A 34 -2.08 -9.73 8.87
CA GLU A 34 -0.98 -9.00 9.48
C GLU A 34 -1.00 -7.53 9.09
N PHE A 35 -0.46 -6.69 9.97
CA PHE A 35 -0.17 -5.29 9.69
C PHE A 35 1.34 -5.07 9.90
N ARG A 36 2.01 -4.54 8.87
CA ARG A 36 3.42 -4.15 8.95
C ARG A 36 3.48 -2.69 9.38
N ASP A 37 3.99 -2.41 10.58
CA ASP A 37 4.00 -1.07 11.18
C ASP A 37 4.85 -0.06 10.42
N ALA A 38 5.87 -0.54 9.70
CA ALA A 38 6.81 0.31 8.96
C ALA A 38 6.25 0.91 7.65
N GLN A 39 4.95 0.70 7.37
CA GLN A 39 4.22 1.22 6.20
C GLN A 39 4.29 2.74 6.06
N THR A 40 4.38 3.21 4.82
CA THR A 40 4.39 4.63 4.46
C THR A 40 3.39 4.91 3.32
N CYS A 41 3.29 6.17 2.89
CA CYS A 41 2.49 6.55 1.73
C CYS A 41 2.85 5.71 0.48
N CYS A 42 1.87 5.40 -0.36
CA CYS A 42 2.07 4.70 -1.63
C CYS A 42 2.73 5.56 -2.71
N GLY A 43 2.86 6.88 -2.50
CA GLY A 43 3.47 7.82 -3.44
C GLY A 43 2.52 8.42 -4.49
N GLN A 44 1.24 8.03 -4.49
CA GLN A 44 0.29 8.48 -5.52
C GLN A 44 0.13 10.00 -5.64
N PRO A 45 0.02 10.78 -4.54
CA PRO A 45 -0.08 12.24 -4.67
C PRO A 45 1.13 12.85 -5.36
N SER A 46 2.35 12.43 -4.99
CA SER A 46 3.59 12.87 -5.62
C SER A 46 3.65 12.49 -7.10
N PHE A 47 3.20 11.28 -7.45
CA PHE A 47 3.12 10.83 -8.85
C PHE A 47 2.20 11.73 -9.68
N ASN A 48 0.98 11.98 -9.20
CA ASN A 48 -0.01 12.80 -9.89
C ASN A 48 0.45 14.26 -10.06
N SER A 49 1.26 14.78 -9.14
CA SER A 49 1.80 16.14 -9.18
C SER A 49 3.10 16.26 -9.99
N GLY A 50 3.59 15.18 -10.61
CA GLY A 50 4.85 15.20 -11.38
C GLY A 50 6.13 15.11 -10.54
N HIS A 51 6.03 14.93 -9.22
CA HIS A 51 7.17 14.73 -8.33
C HIS A 51 7.61 13.26 -8.32
N TRP A 52 8.06 12.77 -9.48
CA TRP A 52 8.30 11.35 -9.71
C TRP A 52 9.46 10.77 -8.91
N ASP A 53 10.49 11.55 -8.57
CA ASP A 53 11.57 11.08 -7.69
C ASP A 53 11.09 10.83 -6.26
N VAL A 54 10.17 11.65 -5.76
CA VAL A 54 9.52 11.45 -4.45
C VAL A 54 8.61 10.23 -4.50
N ALA A 55 7.83 10.08 -5.57
CA ALA A 55 6.99 8.90 -5.79
C ALA A 55 7.82 7.61 -5.86
N ARG A 56 8.97 7.65 -6.55
CA ARG A 56 9.94 6.54 -6.66
C ARG A 56 10.48 6.14 -5.30
N THR A 57 10.88 7.11 -4.48
CA THR A 57 11.36 6.86 -3.11
C THR A 57 10.30 6.15 -2.27
N ALA A 58 9.04 6.61 -2.34
CA ALA A 58 7.93 5.96 -1.65
C ALA A 58 7.65 4.54 -2.18
N ALA A 59 7.76 4.33 -3.49
CA ALA A 59 7.55 3.04 -4.12
C ALA A 59 8.61 2.00 -3.72
N LEU A 60 9.90 2.38 -3.75
CA LEU A 60 11.00 1.52 -3.29
C LEU A 60 10.82 1.12 -1.82
N ARG A 61 10.43 2.09 -0.97
CA ARG A 61 10.14 1.82 0.44
C ARG A 61 8.97 0.85 0.61
N ALA A 62 7.87 1.05 -0.12
CA ALA A 62 6.73 0.14 -0.07
C ALA A 62 7.08 -1.27 -0.54
N LEU A 63 7.88 -1.41 -1.61
CA LEU A 63 8.35 -2.70 -2.11
C LEU A 63 9.22 -3.44 -1.08
N ASP A 64 10.11 -2.72 -0.39
CA ASP A 64 10.92 -3.27 0.70
C ASP A 64 10.05 -3.80 1.85
N ILE A 65 9.07 -3.00 2.31
CA ILE A 65 8.17 -3.37 3.41
C ILE A 65 7.34 -4.60 3.08
N PHE A 66 6.80 -4.67 1.85
CA PHE A 66 5.93 -5.77 1.42
C PHE A 66 6.69 -6.91 0.74
N LYS A 67 8.03 -6.87 0.74
CA LYS A 67 8.85 -7.98 0.23
C LYS A 67 8.49 -9.28 0.95
N GLY A 68 8.26 -10.32 0.16
CA GLY A 68 7.87 -11.65 0.65
C GLY A 68 6.43 -11.76 1.16
N ALA A 69 5.58 -10.74 0.99
CA ALA A 69 4.15 -10.88 1.25
C ALA A 69 3.50 -11.85 0.25
N GLU A 70 2.63 -12.74 0.73
CA GLU A 70 1.81 -13.63 -0.13
C GLU A 70 0.81 -12.81 -0.95
N VAL A 71 0.11 -11.88 -0.28
CA VAL A 71 -0.80 -10.93 -0.93
C VAL A 71 -0.85 -9.62 -0.13
N VAL A 72 -0.89 -8.50 -0.85
CA VAL A 72 -1.11 -7.17 -0.29
C VAL A 72 -2.53 -6.72 -0.62
N VAL A 73 -3.31 -6.36 0.39
CA VAL A 73 -4.69 -5.87 0.25
C VAL A 73 -4.78 -4.51 0.94
N GLY A 74 -5.47 -3.53 0.35
CA GLY A 74 -5.65 -2.23 1.00
C GLY A 74 -6.98 -1.54 0.63
N PRO A 75 -7.60 -0.80 1.56
CA PRO A 75 -8.90 -0.14 1.36
C PRO A 75 -8.80 1.18 0.58
N SER A 76 -8.06 1.18 -0.53
CA SER A 76 -8.01 2.30 -1.47
C SER A 76 -7.66 1.79 -2.85
N ALA A 77 -8.62 1.86 -3.77
CA ALA A 77 -8.39 1.48 -5.17
C ALA A 77 -7.28 2.32 -5.80
N SER A 78 -7.19 3.61 -5.46
CA SER A 78 -6.19 4.52 -6.01
C SER A 78 -4.77 4.16 -5.55
N CYS A 79 -4.59 3.86 -4.25
CA CYS A 79 -3.29 3.45 -3.72
C CYS A 79 -2.89 2.05 -4.22
N VAL A 80 -3.83 1.11 -4.28
CA VAL A 80 -3.57 -0.23 -4.82
C VAL A 80 -3.24 -0.15 -6.32
N ALA A 81 -3.89 0.73 -7.08
CA ALA A 81 -3.54 0.99 -8.47
C ALA A 81 -2.14 1.60 -8.59
N MET A 82 -1.77 2.55 -7.72
CA MET A 82 -0.41 3.09 -7.66
C MET A 82 0.62 1.98 -7.54
N MET A 83 0.45 1.10 -6.54
CA MET A 83 1.37 0.00 -6.29
C MET A 83 1.39 -1.05 -7.42
N LYS A 84 0.23 -1.41 -7.97
CA LYS A 84 0.10 -2.54 -8.92
C LYS A 84 0.32 -2.14 -10.38
N LYS A 85 -0.02 -0.91 -10.75
CA LYS A 85 -0.06 -0.45 -12.15
C LYS A 85 1.00 0.60 -12.45
N PHE A 86 1.27 1.51 -11.52
CA PHE A 86 2.13 2.67 -11.77
C PHE A 86 3.55 2.51 -11.23
N TYR A 87 3.78 1.63 -10.24
CA TYR A 87 5.15 1.30 -9.81
C TYR A 87 6.05 0.82 -10.96
N PRO A 88 5.60 -0.08 -11.86
CA PRO A 88 6.43 -0.47 -13.02
C PRO A 88 6.82 0.70 -13.92
N GLU A 89 5.94 1.69 -14.10
CA GLU A 89 6.20 2.88 -14.92
C GLU A 89 7.25 3.78 -14.25
N ILE A 90 7.04 4.13 -12.99
CA ILE A 90 7.96 5.05 -12.30
C ILE A 90 9.30 4.40 -11.99
N LEU A 91 9.36 3.07 -11.84
CA LEU A 91 10.60 2.33 -11.62
C LEU A 91 11.29 1.91 -12.92
N ALA A 92 10.66 2.09 -14.09
CA ALA A 92 11.30 1.76 -15.36
C ALA A 92 12.61 2.54 -15.53
N GLY A 93 13.69 1.83 -15.86
CA GLY A 93 15.03 2.41 -16.06
C GLY A 93 15.83 2.66 -14.78
N HIS A 94 15.32 2.29 -13.60
CA HIS A 94 16.03 2.41 -12.34
C HIS A 94 15.87 1.11 -11.52
N PRO A 95 16.96 0.51 -11.02
CA PRO A 95 16.89 -0.72 -10.23
C PRO A 95 16.19 -0.53 -8.87
#